data_AF-A0A924BRU5-F1
#
_entry.id   AF-A0A924BRU5-F1
#
_cell.length_a   1.000
_cell.length_b   1.000
_cell.length_c   1.000
_cell.angle_alpha   90.00
_cell.angle_beta   90.00
_cell.angle_gamma   90.00
#
_symmetry.space_group_name_H-M   'P 1'
#
loop_
_entity.id
_entity.type
_entity.pdbx_description
1 polymer ?
#
loop_
_entity_poly.entity_id
_entity_poly.type
_entity_poly.pdbx_seq_one_letter_code
_entity_poly.pdbx_strand_id
1 'polypeptide(L)' 'MGKIVKAVTKERIILGMDPGTTIMGYGVILIKNKEIKLLQYGVIKLSKYPNHA' A
#
# COMPACT_ATOMS: atom_id res chain seq x y z
N MET A 1 -12.93 13.69 37.33
CA MET A 1 -13.55 12.65 36.47
C MET A 1 -13.09 12.88 35.02
N GLY A 2 -11.91 12.39 34.65
CA GLY A 2 -11.33 12.63 33.33
C GLY A 2 -11.92 11.68 32.29
N LYS A 3 -12.49 12.23 31.21
CA LYS A 3 -12.94 11.43 30.05
C LYS A 3 -11.74 10.68 29.47
N ILE A 4 -11.73 9.35 29.55
CA ILE A 4 -10.83 8.52 28.76
C ILE A 4 -11.34 8.58 27.32
N VAL A 5 -10.79 9.49 26.53
CA VAL A 5 -10.95 9.48 25.07
C VAL A 5 -10.12 8.32 24.52
N LYS A 6 -10.77 7.19 24.27
CA LYS A 6 -10.18 6.08 23.51
C LYS A 6 -9.83 6.64 22.13
N ALA A 7 -8.54 6.85 21.86
CA ALA A 7 -8.07 7.35 20.58
C ALA A 7 -8.65 6.47 19.46
N VAL A 8 -9.50 7.05 18.61
CA VAL A 8 -10.02 6.37 17.43
C VAL A 8 -8.81 6.06 16.56
N THR A 9 -8.42 4.80 16.51
CA THR A 9 -7.34 4.36 15.62
C THR A 9 -7.84 4.51 14.19
N LYS A 10 -7.47 5.62 13.55
CA LYS A 10 -7.83 5.93 12.16
C LYS A 10 -7.36 4.80 11.25
N GLU A 11 -8.27 4.29 10.44
CA GLU A 11 -7.98 3.30 9.41
C GLU A 11 -6.99 3.88 8.39
N ARG A 12 -6.03 3.06 7.94
CA ARG A 12 -5.02 3.47 6.96
C ARG A 12 -4.86 2.41 5.90
N ILE A 13 -4.82 2.83 4.64
CA ILE A 13 -4.40 2.00 3.52
C ILE A 13 -2.97 2.39 3.17
N ILE A 14 -2.08 1.41 3.03
CA ILE A 14 -0.68 1.61 2.67
C ILE A 14 -0.42 0.88 1.35
N LEU A 15 0.16 1.60 0.39
CA LEU A 15 0.69 1.07 -0.85
C LEU A 15 2.21 0.97 -0.74
N GLY A 16 2.73 -0.25 -0.79
CA GLY A 16 4.16 -0.52 -0.97
C GLY A 16 4.46 -0.71 -2.44
N MET A 17 5.58 -0.15 -2.91
CA MET A 17 6.08 -0.27 -4.27
C MET A 17 7.53 -0.75 -4.24
N ASP A 18 7.86 -1.73 -5.07
CA ASP A 18 9.21 -2.28 -5.23
C ASP A 18 9.62 -2.23 -6.72
N PRO A 19 10.32 -1.17 -7.16
CA PRO A 19 10.62 -0.96 -8.56
C PRO A 19 11.78 -1.83 -9.05
N GLY A 20 11.57 -2.51 -10.18
CA GLY A 20 12.63 -3.13 -10.99
C GLY A 20 12.73 -2.49 -12.38
N THR A 21 13.67 -2.93 -13.20
CA THR A 21 13.89 -2.34 -14.54
C THR A 21 12.78 -2.68 -15.56
N THR A 22 12.15 -3.84 -15.41
CA THR A 22 11.14 -4.38 -16.36
C THR A 22 9.81 -4.67 -15.69
N ILE A 23 9.82 -4.91 -14.37
CA ILE A 23 8.66 -5.27 -13.57
C ILE A 23 8.76 -4.52 -12.24
N MET A 24 7.65 -3.99 -11.76
CA MET A 24 7.53 -3.38 -10.43
C MET A 24 6.54 -4.17 -9.59
N GLY A 25 6.96 -4.62 -8.41
CA GLY A 25 6.08 -5.21 -7.43
C GLY A 25 5.27 -4.15 -6.71
N TYR A 26 4.04 -4.48 -6.32
CA TYR A 26 3.26 -3.65 -5.41
C TYR A 26 2.46 -4.51 -4.42
N GLY A 27 2.19 -3.93 -3.26
CA GLY A 27 1.33 -4.51 -2.24
C GLY A 27 0.47 -3.44 -1.59
N VAL A 28 -0.78 -3.77 -1.30
CA VAL A 28 -1.74 -2.90 -0.62
C VAL A 28 -2.17 -3.57 0.67
N ILE A 29 -1.95 -2.90 1.80
CA ILE A 29 -2.38 -3.36 3.11
C ILE A 29 -3.33 -2.36 3.76
N LEU A 30 -4.26 -2.88 4.56
CA LEU A 30 -5.11 -2.12 5.47
C LEU A 30 -4.59 -2.29 6.89
N ILE A 31 -4.41 -1.18 7.60
CA ILE A 31 -4.24 -1.14 9.04
C ILE A 31 -5.55 -0.66 9.67
N LYS A 32 -6.20 -1.54 10.43
CA LYS A 32 -7.43 -1.23 11.18
C LYS A 32 -7.34 -1.85 12.56
N ASN A 33 -7.56 -1.07 13.61
CA ASN A 33 -7.56 -1.54 15.00
C ASN A 33 -6.28 -2.32 15.41
N LYS A 34 -5.12 -1.94 14.86
CA LYS A 34 -3.82 -2.63 15.02
C LYS A 34 -3.72 -4.00 14.32
N GLU A 35 -4.73 -4.40 13.57
CA GLU A 35 -4.65 -5.54 12.65
C GLU A 35 -4.17 -5.08 11.27
N ILE A 36 -3.37 -5.94 10.64
CA ILE A 36 -2.92 -5.77 9.26
C ILE A 36 -3.68 -6.77 8.40
N LYS A 37 -4.28 -6.30 7.31
CA LYS A 37 -4.90 -7.15 6.29
C LYS A 37 -4.29 -6.87 4.93
N LEU A 38 -3.87 -7.92 4.23
CA LEU A 38 -3.46 -7.82 2.84
C LEU A 38 -4.71 -7.63 1.98
N LEU A 39 -4.79 -6.52 1.26
CA LEU A 39 -5.91 -6.23 0.36
C LEU A 39 -5.61 -6.73 -1.05
N GLN A 40 -4.41 -6.45 -1.54
CA GLN A 40 -3.98 -6.83 -2.89
C GLN A 40 -2.46 -6.88 -2.95
N TYR A 41 -1.93 -7.69 -3.85
CA TYR A 41 -0.55 -7.61 -4.28
C TYR A 41 -0.44 -8.01 -5.75
N GLY A 42 0.67 -7.65 -6.39
CA GLY A 42 0.88 -8.03 -7.77
C GLY A 42 2.12 -7.40 -8.35
N VAL A 43 2.21 -7.50 -9.67
CA VAL A 43 3.32 -6.95 -10.45
C VAL A 43 2.76 -6.10 -11.59
N ILE A 44 3.47 -5.02 -11.91
CA ILE A 44 3.21 -4.15 -13.06
C ILE A 44 4.37 -4.36 -14.02
N LYS A 45 4.07 -4.73 -15.27
CA LYS A 45 5.08 -4.83 -16.34
C LYS A 45 5.40 -3.41 -16.83
N LEU A 46 6.62 -2.96 -16.59
CA LEU A 46 7.14 -1.66 -17.04
C LEU A 46 7.69 -1.75 -18.47
N SER A 47 7.01 -2.49 -19.35
CA SER A 47 7.41 -2.57 -20.76
C SER A 47 7.47 -1.16 -21.32
N LYS A 48 8.70 -0.73 -21.60
CA LYS A 48 9.01 0.59 -22.15
C LYS A 48 8.12 0.80 -23.36
N TYR A 49 7.32 1.86 -23.36
CA TYR A 49 6.96 2.45 -24.63
C TYR A 49 8.30 2.67 -25.37
N PRO A 50 8.49 2.13 -26.58
CA PRO A 50 9.65 2.51 -27.37
C PRO A 50 9.62 4.04 -27.41
N ASN A 51 10.75 4.66 -27.04
CA ASN A 51 10.95 6.10 -27.18
C ASN A 51 10.26 6.54 -28.48
N HIS A 52 9.20 7.34 -28.38
CA HIS A 52 8.89 8.20 -29.50
C HIS A 52 10.04 9.19 -29.54
N ALA A 53 10.92 8.97 -30.51
CA ALA A 53 12.02 9.84 -30.86
C ALA A 53 11.51 11.24 -31.22
#